data_AF-A0A6V7KGX7-F1
#
_entry.id   AF-A0A6V7KGX7-F1
#
_cell.length_a   1.000
_cell.length_b   1.000
_cell.length_c   1.000
_cell.angle_alpha   90.00
_cell.angle_beta   90.00
_cell.angle_gamma   90.00
#
_symmetry.space_group_name_H-M   'P 1'
#
loop_
_entity.id
_entity.type
_entity.pdbx_description
1 polymer ?
#
loop_
_entity_poly.entity_id
_entity_poly.type
_entity_poly.pdbx_seq_one_letter_code
_entity_poly.pdbx_strand_id
1 'polypeptide(L)'
;LFDMGGNYCGYAADITCSFPANGKFTEDQKLIYNAVLAARNAVIDAAKPGVSWSDMHLLANRVMLAALKEGGLLSGQVDDMMAVGLNEVFQPHGLGHLLGLDVHDVGGYLAGHPERSTQPGIRKLRTARTLLAGMVLTIEPGCYFIDS
;
A
#
# COMPACT_ATOMS: atom_id res chain seq x y z
N LEU A 1 13.40 -2.36 -8.60
CA LEU A 1 12.02 -2.78 -8.29
C LEU A 1 11.50 -3.48 -9.52
N PHE A 2 11.14 -4.76 -9.40
CA PHE A 2 10.50 -5.53 -10.46
C PHE A 2 9.08 -5.86 -10.04
N ASP A 3 8.11 -5.38 -10.81
CA ASP A 3 6.71 -5.72 -10.69
C ASP A 3 6.34 -6.63 -11.86
N MET A 4 6.02 -7.89 -11.56
CA MET A 4 5.83 -8.92 -12.56
C MET A 4 4.71 -9.86 -12.14
N GLY A 5 3.86 -10.17 -13.12
CA GLY A 5 2.74 -11.09 -12.96
C GLY A 5 2.76 -12.21 -13.98
N GLY A 6 1.80 -13.12 -13.85
CA GLY A 6 1.54 -14.18 -14.80
C GLY A 6 0.04 -14.43 -14.94
N ASN A 7 -0.35 -15.13 -16.00
CA ASN A 7 -1.72 -15.62 -16.15
C ASN A 7 -1.69 -17.14 -16.38
N TYR A 8 -2.56 -17.86 -15.66
CA TYR A 8 -2.74 -19.29 -15.86
C TYR A 8 -4.23 -19.66 -15.75
N CYS A 9 -4.76 -20.31 -16.79
CA CYS A 9 -6.17 -20.66 -16.90
C CYS A 9 -7.13 -19.48 -16.66
N GLY A 10 -6.72 -18.26 -17.05
CA GLY A 10 -7.50 -17.05 -16.89
C GLY A 10 -7.28 -16.32 -15.56
N TYR A 11 -6.60 -16.90 -14.57
CA TYR A 11 -6.32 -16.24 -13.29
C TYR A 11 -4.99 -15.49 -13.33
N ALA A 12 -5.00 -14.27 -12.79
CA ALA A 12 -3.84 -13.40 -12.69
C ALA A 12 -3.05 -13.62 -11.38
N ALA A 13 -1.74 -13.39 -11.45
CA ALA A 13 -0.86 -13.17 -10.32
C ALA A 13 -0.17 -11.82 -10.47
N ASP A 14 0.08 -11.15 -9.35
CA ASP A 14 0.65 -9.80 -9.30
C ASP A 14 1.60 -9.67 -8.11
N ILE A 15 2.91 -9.51 -8.39
CA ILE A 15 3.97 -9.61 -7.39
C ILE A 15 5.06 -8.58 -7.69
N THR A 16 5.33 -7.72 -6.70
CA THR A 16 6.46 -6.80 -6.73
C THR A 16 7.60 -7.25 -5.79
N CYS A 17 8.82 -7.25 -6.32
CA CYS A 17 10.07 -7.50 -5.60
C CYS A 17 11.01 -6.29 -5.68
N SER A 18 11.50 -5.83 -4.53
CA SER A 18 12.49 -4.75 -4.42
C SER A 18 13.78 -5.25 -3.82
N PHE A 19 14.91 -4.97 -4.47
CA PHE A 19 16.23 -5.46 -4.10
C PHE A 19 17.34 -4.57 -4.70
N PRO A 20 18.54 -4.54 -4.09
CA PRO A 20 19.71 -3.86 -4.64
C PRO A 20 20.25 -4.61 -5.86
N ALA A 21 20.55 -3.88 -6.94
CA ALA A 21 21.03 -4.49 -8.19
C ALA A 21 22.34 -5.29 -8.01
N ASN A 22 23.19 -4.92 -7.05
CA ASN A 22 24.45 -5.59 -6.74
C ASN A 22 24.35 -6.64 -5.62
N GLY A 23 23.13 -6.92 -5.12
CA GLY A 23 22.88 -7.89 -4.06
C GLY A 23 23.21 -7.42 -2.64
N LYS A 24 23.61 -6.16 -2.42
CA LYS A 24 23.92 -5.60 -1.10
C LYS A 24 23.21 -4.27 -0.86
N PHE A 25 22.38 -4.23 0.18
CA PHE A 25 21.72 -2.99 0.59
C PHE A 25 22.75 -2.02 1.16
N THR A 26 22.66 -0.75 0.77
CA THR A 26 23.22 0.36 1.57
C THR A 26 22.33 0.66 2.76
N GLU A 27 22.81 1.45 3.73
CA GLU A 27 21.99 1.84 4.89
C GLU A 27 20.74 2.63 4.47
N ASP A 28 20.85 3.56 3.53
CA ASP A 28 19.69 4.28 2.99
C ASP A 28 18.69 3.34 2.32
N GLN A 29 19.16 2.41 1.48
CA GLN A 29 18.28 1.44 0.82
C GLN A 29 17.59 0.53 1.85
N LYS A 30 18.31 0.12 2.89
CA LYS A 30 17.81 -0.74 3.97
C LYS A 30 16.76 -0.02 4.80
N LEU A 31 16.95 1.26 5.10
CA LEU A 31 15.97 2.09 5.79
C LEU A 31 14.64 2.11 5.03
N ILE A 32 14.67 2.48 3.75
CA ILE A 32 13.45 2.59 2.93
C ILE A 32 12.79 1.22 2.75
N TYR A 33 13.59 0.19 2.46
CA TYR A 33 13.08 -1.18 2.32
C TYR A 33 12.37 -1.67 3.58
N ASN A 34 12.98 -1.47 4.75
CA ASN A 34 12.41 -1.90 6.02
C ASN A 34 11.18 -1.09 6.42
N ALA A 35 11.09 0.20 6.07
CA ALA A 35 9.88 1.00 6.28
C ALA A 35 8.69 0.43 5.49
N VAL A 36 8.88 0.08 4.21
CA VAL A 36 7.84 -0.56 3.38
C VAL A 36 7.51 -1.96 3.90
N LEU A 37 8.52 -2.74 4.29
CA LEU A 37 8.33 -4.08 4.86
C LEU A 37 7.48 -4.04 6.15
N ALA A 38 7.75 -3.07 7.03
CA ALA A 38 6.97 -2.87 8.25
C ALA A 38 5.52 -2.51 7.94
N ALA A 39 5.28 -1.59 6.99
CA ALA A 39 3.94 -1.23 6.55
C ALA A 39 3.17 -2.43 5.97
N ARG A 40 3.81 -3.23 5.12
CA ARG A 40 3.23 -4.46 4.54
C ARG A 40 2.84 -5.46 5.63
N ASN A 41 3.75 -5.74 6.56
CA ASN A 41 3.50 -6.69 7.64
C ASN A 41 2.36 -6.22 8.55
N ALA A 42 2.33 -4.94 8.90
CA ALA A 42 1.25 -4.38 9.72
C ALA A 42 -0.13 -4.55 9.07
N VAL A 43 -0.23 -4.39 7.74
CA VAL A 43 -1.49 -4.66 7.01
C VAL A 43 -1.82 -6.15 7.03
N ILE A 44 -0.86 -7.04 6.76
CA ILE A 44 -1.08 -8.49 6.78
C ILE A 44 -1.60 -8.93 8.15
N ASP A 45 -1.01 -8.43 9.23
CA ASP A 45 -1.38 -8.80 10.60
C ASP A 45 -2.76 -8.25 11.01
N ALA A 46 -3.14 -7.08 10.48
CA ALA A 46 -4.41 -6.44 10.79
C ALA A 46 -5.58 -6.90 9.89
N ALA A 47 -5.27 -7.42 8.69
CA ALA A 47 -6.27 -7.80 7.70
C ALA A 47 -7.12 -8.98 8.16
N LYS A 48 -8.42 -8.75 8.32
CA LYS A 48 -9.42 -9.76 8.66
C LYS A 48 -10.81 -9.32 8.22
N PRO A 49 -11.79 -10.24 8.12
CA PRO A 49 -13.16 -9.86 7.83
C PRO A 49 -13.69 -8.78 8.78
N GLY A 50 -14.41 -7.80 8.23
CA GLY A 50 -14.97 -6.66 8.98
C GLY A 50 -14.09 -5.41 9.01
N VAL A 51 -12.83 -5.47 8.54
CA VAL A 51 -11.93 -4.31 8.49
C VAL A 51 -12.13 -3.50 7.21
N SER A 52 -12.08 -2.17 7.28
CA SER A 52 -12.13 -1.27 6.12
C SER A 52 -10.80 -1.28 5.35
N TRP A 53 -10.85 -1.43 4.01
CA TRP A 53 -9.62 -1.33 3.19
C TRP A 53 -8.98 0.06 3.22
N SER A 54 -9.80 1.12 3.35
CA SER A 54 -9.30 2.49 3.50
C SER A 54 -8.49 2.64 4.80
N ASP A 55 -8.93 1.98 5.88
CA ASP A 55 -8.21 2.03 7.16
C ASP A 55 -6.88 1.27 7.07
N MET A 56 -6.82 0.18 6.30
CA MET A 56 -5.56 -0.52 6.02
C MET A 56 -4.57 0.35 5.24
N HIS A 57 -5.06 1.13 4.27
CA HIS A 57 -4.21 2.09 3.56
C HIS A 57 -3.62 3.15 4.50
N LEU A 58 -4.45 3.71 5.39
CA LEU A 58 -3.99 4.68 6.38
C LEU A 58 -3.04 4.06 7.42
N LEU A 59 -3.25 2.80 7.81
CA LEU A 59 -2.36 2.04 8.67
C LEU A 59 -0.97 1.88 8.03
N ALA A 60 -0.91 1.40 6.78
CA ALA A 60 0.34 1.25 6.05
C ALA A 60 1.12 2.58 5.99
N ASN A 61 0.44 3.66 5.61
CA ASN A 61 1.01 4.99 5.52
C ASN A 61 1.57 5.47 6.86
N ARG A 62 0.80 5.31 7.95
CA ARG A 62 1.21 5.71 9.30
C ARG A 62 2.45 4.94 9.77
N VAL A 63 2.49 3.63 9.55
CA VAL A 63 3.64 2.78 9.91
C VAL A 63 4.86 3.17 9.09
N MET A 64 4.70 3.40 7.79
CA MET A 64 5.78 3.83 6.92
C MET A 64 6.36 5.19 7.34
N LEU A 65 5.51 6.20 7.56
CA LEU A 65 5.96 7.53 8.01
C LEU A 65 6.64 7.48 9.38
N ALA A 66 6.15 6.63 10.30
CA ALA A 66 6.79 6.42 11.59
C ALA A 66 8.19 5.81 11.45
N ALA A 67 8.37 4.80 10.59
CA ALA A 67 9.66 4.18 10.32
C ALA A 67 10.64 5.15 9.63
N LEU A 68 10.17 5.96 8.67
CA LEU A 68 10.99 6.99 8.03
C LEU A 68 11.41 8.10 9.02
N LYS A 69 10.53 8.46 9.97
CA LYS A 69 10.88 9.36 11.08
C LYS A 69 11.92 8.74 12.01
N GLU A 70 11.75 7.49 12.41
CA GLU A 70 12.71 6.78 13.27
C GLU A 70 14.10 6.67 12.62
N GLY A 71 14.15 6.46 11.30
CA GLY A 71 15.38 6.48 10.51
C GLY A 71 15.97 7.86 10.26
N GLY A 72 15.37 8.94 10.77
CA GLY A 72 15.88 10.30 10.66
C GLY A 72 15.62 11.00 9.32
N LEU A 73 14.86 10.39 8.39
CA LEU A 73 14.50 11.02 7.12
C LEU A 73 13.41 12.10 7.31
N LEU A 74 12.49 11.87 8.25
CA LEU A 74 11.40 12.78 8.57
C LEU A 74 11.50 13.31 10.01
N SER A 75 10.94 14.49 10.24
CA SER A 75 10.85 15.11 11.58
C SER A 75 9.45 15.65 11.85
N GLY A 76 9.07 15.73 13.12
CA GLY A 76 7.72 16.16 13.55
C GLY A 76 6.82 15.00 14.01
N GLN A 77 5.50 15.25 14.09
CA GLN A 77 4.51 14.24 14.48
C GLN A 77 3.89 13.57 13.26
N VAL A 78 3.67 12.25 13.35
CA VAL A 78 3.10 11.47 12.25
C VAL A 78 1.65 11.90 11.96
N ASP A 79 0.89 12.29 12.99
CA ASP A 79 -0.46 12.82 12.80
C ASP A 79 -0.49 14.10 11.95
N ASP A 80 0.45 15.02 12.20
CA ASP A 80 0.57 16.24 11.41
C ASP A 80 0.95 15.93 9.96
N MET A 81 1.88 14.97 9.75
CA MET A 81 2.27 14.50 8.42
C MET A 81 1.08 13.93 7.64
N MET A 82 0.25 13.11 8.29
CA MET A 82 -0.96 12.55 7.69
C MET A 82 -1.98 13.64 7.38
N ALA A 83 -2.15 14.62 8.27
CA ALA A 83 -3.12 15.72 8.10
C ALA A 83 -2.81 16.60 6.88
N VAL A 84 -1.52 16.81 6.57
CA VAL A 84 -1.10 17.58 5.38
C VAL A 84 -0.95 16.71 4.12
N GLY A 85 -1.28 15.42 4.19
CA GLY A 85 -1.23 14.51 3.04
C GLY A 85 0.18 14.06 2.63
N LEU A 86 1.18 14.13 3.53
CA LEU A 86 2.56 13.71 3.24
C LEU A 86 2.64 12.24 2.82
N ASN A 87 1.71 11.41 3.28
CA ASN A 87 1.60 10.01 2.87
C ASN A 87 1.39 9.84 1.35
N GLU A 88 0.63 10.73 0.70
CA GLU A 88 0.42 10.66 -0.76
C GLU A 88 1.69 11.03 -1.54
N VAL A 89 2.59 11.82 -0.93
CA VAL A 89 3.87 12.18 -1.54
C VAL A 89 4.77 10.95 -1.68
N PHE A 90 4.89 10.16 -0.61
CA PHE A 90 5.72 8.95 -0.63
C PHE A 90 5.01 7.73 -1.25
N GLN A 91 3.68 7.65 -1.14
CA GLN A 91 2.87 6.59 -1.76
C GLN A 91 1.71 7.20 -2.56
N PRO A 92 1.92 7.56 -3.84
CA PRO A 92 0.92 8.24 -4.65
C PRO A 92 -0.15 7.29 -5.23
N HIS A 93 -0.15 6.02 -4.84
CA HIS A 93 -1.09 4.99 -5.28
C HIS A 93 -1.85 4.38 -4.10
N GLY A 94 -2.93 3.65 -4.41
CA GLY A 94 -3.68 2.89 -3.41
C GLY A 94 -2.83 1.76 -2.81
N LEU A 95 -3.19 1.30 -1.61
CA LEU A 95 -2.47 0.21 -0.92
C LEU A 95 -2.48 -1.12 -1.70
N GLY A 96 -3.50 -1.32 -2.52
CA GLY A 96 -3.70 -2.51 -3.32
C GLY A 96 -5.14 -2.60 -3.80
N HIS A 97 -5.49 -3.76 -4.35
CA HIS A 97 -6.71 -3.98 -5.09
C HIS A 97 -7.17 -5.44 -5.04
N LEU A 98 -8.41 -5.67 -5.48
CA LEU A 98 -8.90 -7.03 -5.72
C LEU A 98 -8.10 -7.66 -6.87
N LEU A 99 -7.83 -8.96 -6.77
CA LEU A 99 -7.08 -9.75 -7.75
C LEU A 99 -7.86 -11.03 -8.06
N GLY A 100 -8.02 -11.36 -9.34
CA GLY A 100 -8.79 -12.51 -9.76
C GLY A 100 -8.52 -12.89 -11.21
N LEU A 101 -9.55 -12.85 -12.06
CA LEU A 101 -9.38 -13.07 -13.50
C LEU A 101 -8.66 -11.89 -14.16
N ASP A 102 -8.98 -10.67 -13.72
CA ASP A 102 -8.24 -9.46 -14.05
C ASP A 102 -7.22 -9.14 -12.95
N VAL A 103 -6.10 -8.52 -13.33
CA VAL A 103 -5.09 -8.02 -12.37
C VAL A 103 -5.74 -7.03 -11.41
N HIS A 104 -6.42 -6.02 -11.96
CA HIS A 104 -7.30 -5.14 -11.22
C HIS A 104 -8.73 -5.67 -11.30
N ASP A 105 -9.07 -6.61 -10.43
CA ASP A 105 -10.35 -7.32 -10.48
C ASP A 105 -11.56 -6.43 -10.18
N VAL A 106 -12.72 -6.86 -10.67
CA VAL A 106 -13.97 -6.10 -10.61
C VAL A 106 -14.52 -5.98 -9.18
N GLY A 107 -15.52 -5.10 -9.00
CA GLY A 107 -16.30 -5.07 -7.76
C GLY A 107 -15.64 -4.34 -6.59
N GLY A 108 -14.63 -3.51 -6.83
CA GLY A 108 -14.05 -2.62 -5.83
C GLY A 108 -14.97 -1.48 -5.39
N TYR A 109 -15.89 -1.05 -6.27
CA TYR A 109 -16.90 -0.04 -5.97
C TYR A 109 -18.25 -0.51 -6.53
N LEU A 110 -19.11 -0.96 -5.62
CA LEU A 110 -20.44 -1.51 -5.91
C LEU A 110 -21.51 -0.65 -5.23
N ALA A 111 -22.73 -0.65 -5.77
CA ALA A 111 -23.86 -0.02 -5.10
C ALA A 111 -24.08 -0.63 -3.71
N GLY A 112 -24.36 0.20 -2.70
CA GLY A 112 -24.51 -0.22 -1.31
C GLY A 112 -23.19 -0.45 -0.55
N HIS A 113 -22.04 -0.22 -1.19
CA HIS A 113 -20.72 -0.18 -0.56
C HIS A 113 -20.16 1.25 -0.53
N PRO A 114 -19.11 1.52 0.27
CA PRO A 114 -18.49 2.84 0.31
C PRO A 114 -18.06 3.34 -1.08
N GLU A 115 -18.34 4.61 -1.35
CA GLU A 115 -17.94 5.26 -2.60
C GLU A 115 -16.44 5.56 -2.64
N ARG A 116 -15.93 5.81 -3.85
CA ARG A 116 -14.55 6.25 -4.04
C ARG A 116 -14.37 7.63 -3.43
N SER A 117 -13.50 7.73 -2.44
CA SER A 117 -13.13 9.00 -1.83
C SER A 117 -12.44 9.92 -2.85
N THR A 118 -12.69 11.23 -2.75
CA THR A 118 -11.95 12.27 -3.47
C THR A 118 -10.81 12.87 -2.63
N GLN A 119 -10.72 12.49 -1.36
CA GLN A 119 -9.74 13.05 -0.42
C GLN A 119 -8.31 12.67 -0.81
N PRO A 120 -7.35 13.61 -0.73
CA PRO A 120 -5.94 13.31 -0.79
C PRO A 120 -5.57 12.16 0.15
N GLY A 121 -4.55 11.40 -0.22
CA GLY A 121 -4.11 10.22 0.51
C GLY A 121 -4.93 8.96 0.25
N ILE A 122 -6.24 9.02 -0.02
CA ILE A 122 -7.06 7.78 -0.20
C ILE A 122 -7.77 7.68 -1.56
N ARG A 123 -7.82 8.76 -2.35
CA ARG A 123 -8.52 8.82 -3.65
C ARG A 123 -8.05 7.82 -4.72
N LYS A 124 -6.85 7.26 -4.55
CA LYS A 124 -6.23 6.33 -5.51
C LYS A 124 -6.53 4.86 -5.22
N LEU A 125 -7.26 4.53 -4.14
CA LEU A 125 -7.66 3.16 -3.83
C LEU A 125 -8.56 2.57 -4.92
N ARG A 126 -8.35 1.30 -5.26
CA ARG A 126 -9.20 0.57 -6.22
C ARG A 126 -10.45 -0.07 -5.59
N THR A 127 -10.52 -0.08 -4.26
CA THR A 127 -11.69 -0.50 -3.48
C THR A 127 -11.73 0.29 -2.18
N ALA A 128 -12.91 0.60 -1.67
CA ALA A 128 -13.12 1.13 -0.31
C ALA A 128 -13.95 0.17 0.55
N ARG A 129 -14.08 -1.08 0.10
CA ARG A 129 -14.95 -2.07 0.75
C ARG A 129 -14.39 -2.52 2.09
N THR A 130 -15.31 -2.90 2.97
CA THR A 130 -15.00 -3.74 4.12
C THR A 130 -14.59 -5.13 3.63
N LEU A 131 -13.49 -5.66 4.18
CA LEU A 131 -12.96 -6.97 3.85
C LEU A 131 -13.94 -8.07 4.28
N LEU A 132 -14.12 -9.05 3.41
CA LEU A 132 -14.92 -10.24 3.64
C LEU A 132 -14.07 -11.49 3.39
N ALA A 133 -14.41 -12.59 4.05
CA ALA A 133 -13.76 -13.88 3.79
C ALA A 133 -13.92 -14.26 2.30
N GLY A 134 -12.85 -14.75 1.68
CA GLY A 134 -12.82 -15.14 0.27
C GLY A 134 -12.46 -14.02 -0.70
N MET A 135 -12.34 -12.76 -0.25
CA MET A 135 -11.71 -11.72 -1.08
C MET A 135 -10.21 -12.02 -1.24
N VAL A 136 -9.71 -11.82 -2.46
CA VAL A 136 -8.28 -11.90 -2.78
C VAL A 136 -7.81 -10.48 -3.10
N LEU A 137 -6.77 -10.03 -2.41
CA LEU A 137 -6.23 -8.68 -2.57
C LEU A 137 -4.72 -8.69 -2.69
N THR A 138 -4.19 -7.70 -3.41
CA THR A 138 -2.78 -7.29 -3.30
C THR A 138 -2.57 -6.44 -2.05
N ILE A 139 -1.39 -6.59 -1.41
CA ILE A 139 -0.91 -5.71 -0.34
C ILE A 139 0.45 -5.18 -0.80
N GLU A 140 0.46 -3.97 -1.33
CA GLU A 140 1.57 -3.41 -2.10
C GLU A 140 1.92 -1.99 -1.62
N PRO A 141 2.16 -1.73 -0.33
CA PRO A 141 2.66 -0.43 0.07
C PRO A 141 4.01 -0.14 -0.61
N GLY A 142 4.30 1.14 -0.82
CA GLY A 142 5.51 1.58 -1.51
C GLY A 142 5.95 2.96 -1.08
N CYS A 143 7.26 3.19 -1.10
CA CYS A 143 7.89 4.46 -0.77
C CYS A 143 8.74 4.91 -1.96
N TYR A 144 8.37 6.03 -2.56
CA TYR A 144 9.01 6.57 -3.76
C TYR A 144 9.50 7.99 -3.52
N PHE A 145 10.57 8.34 -4.23
CA PHE A 145 11.07 9.70 -4.35
C PHE A 145 10.82 10.14 -5.79
N ILE A 146 9.76 10.92 -6.00
CA ILE A 146 9.27 11.31 -7.33
C ILE A 146 9.60 12.80 -7.51
N ASP A 147 10.34 13.11 -8.56
CA ASP A 147 10.65 14.50 -8.91
C ASP A 147 9.38 15.28 -9.25
N SER A 148 9.31 16.53 -8.78
CA SER A 148 8.19 17.46 -8.98
C SER A 148 8.23 18.16 -10.34
#